data_AF-A0ABD0YSQ3-F1
#
_entry.id   AF-A0ABD0YSQ3-F1
#
_cell.length_a   1.000
_cell.length_b   1.000
_cell.length_c   1.000
_cell.angle_alpha   90.00
_cell.angle_beta   90.00
_cell.angle_gamma   90.00
#
_symmetry.space_group_name_H-M   'P 1'
#
loop_
_entity.id
_entity.type
_entity.pdbx_description
1 polymer ?
#
loop_
_entity_poly.entity_id
_entity_poly.type
_entity_poly.pdbx_seq_one_letter_code
_entity_poly.pdbx_strand_id
1 'polypeptide(L)'
;MTMAMFQAQLNTMVMWFDQWNESGQTVALFKMLTRLAPTQARFVSIALEHSLTECAELALREKEANNPGFVSSLLCENKECAMMQTVIHLPLLRPGNAEAKHCYLALIPTLLAHTVETGLLLEEARQLLSYALIHPALRDDRKVFEPWRRSLGERIMTGNKIIKCVTPCSDSQQKTRRSNSLTPPFAVTPNAEWTSQDDLSVHGKARRFSLSSEHSGGPPLSPQSSQASSGSGSETHLDSAIYDNPGMRDVKSWLKSLRLHKYWRLFSQLSYEQMLSLNEDNFDAILDQVGGGTVTQGARRKIVLSIAKLRERSGLLALLEQDVMAGGNLMTAMDELKMVLSTPIRAHPEDEHTAYDDIPSQFTRVLGKVCTQLMVCTPADDESLNLFLGLLDSTLHHDGFTAQQKKKISSWRLQISQQLRQM
;
A
#
# COMPACT_ATOMS: atom_id res chain seq x y z
N MET A 1 -12.37 -22.10 8.20
CA MET A 1 -11.24 -21.16 8.09
C MET A 1 -11.24 -20.29 9.33
N THR A 2 -10.12 -20.17 10.05
CA THR A 2 -10.07 -19.29 11.23
C THR A 2 -9.99 -17.83 10.78
N MET A 3 -10.50 -16.89 11.59
CA MET A 3 -10.42 -15.45 11.26
C MET A 3 -8.98 -14.98 11.03
N ALA A 4 -8.02 -15.54 11.79
CA ALA A 4 -6.60 -15.25 11.60
C ALA A 4 -6.06 -15.75 10.24
N MET A 5 -6.48 -16.94 9.79
CA MET A 5 -6.10 -17.45 8.46
C MET A 5 -6.73 -16.63 7.34
N PHE A 6 -7.99 -16.19 7.50
CA PHE A 6 -8.66 -15.33 6.53
C PHE A 6 -7.94 -13.97 6.41
N GLN A 7 -7.63 -13.34 7.54
CA GLN A 7 -6.92 -12.07 7.57
C GLN A 7 -5.50 -12.18 6.98
N ALA A 8 -4.82 -13.31 7.18
CA ALA A 8 -3.53 -13.56 6.55
C ALA A 8 -3.64 -13.64 5.02
N GLN A 9 -4.61 -14.39 4.50
CA GLN A 9 -4.83 -14.50 3.04
C GLN A 9 -5.24 -13.16 2.42
N LEU A 10 -6.12 -12.42 3.09
CA LEU A 10 -6.54 -11.09 2.64
C LEU A 10 -5.34 -10.12 2.57
N ASN A 11 -4.50 -10.08 3.61
CA ASN A 11 -3.31 -9.25 3.61
C ASN A 11 -2.34 -9.62 2.48
N THR A 12 -2.21 -10.91 2.14
CA THR A 12 -1.40 -11.33 1.00
C THR A 12 -1.97 -10.83 -0.32
N MET A 13 -3.30 -10.91 -0.52
CA MET A 13 -3.94 -10.39 -1.73
C MET A 13 -3.75 -8.87 -1.87
N VAL A 14 -3.91 -8.11 -0.78
CA VAL A 14 -3.68 -6.65 -0.78
C VAL A 14 -2.22 -6.35 -1.12
N MET A 15 -1.26 -7.07 -0.54
CA MET A 15 0.15 -6.89 -0.87
C MET A 15 0.48 -7.15 -2.34
N TRP A 16 -0.19 -8.09 -3.00
CA TRP A 16 -0.03 -8.32 -4.43
C TRP A 16 -0.70 -7.22 -5.25
N PHE A 17 -1.87 -6.78 -4.80
CA PHE A 17 -2.63 -5.71 -5.43
C PHE A 17 -1.84 -4.40 -5.48
N ASP A 18 -1.17 -4.03 -4.39
CA ASP A 18 -0.34 -2.81 -4.28
C ASP A 18 0.91 -2.85 -5.18
N GLN A 19 1.32 -4.03 -5.66
CA GLN A 19 2.47 -4.16 -6.57
C GLN A 19 2.10 -4.01 -8.04
N TRP A 20 0.80 -4.10 -8.38
CA TRP A 20 0.34 -3.92 -9.75
C TRP A 20 0.13 -2.45 -10.06
N ASN A 21 0.36 -2.07 -11.32
CA ASN A 21 0.00 -0.75 -11.81
C ASN A 21 -1.53 -0.60 -11.91
N GLU A 22 -2.03 0.62 -12.12
CA GLU A 22 -3.47 0.92 -12.18
C GLU A 22 -4.24 -0.03 -13.10
N SER A 23 -3.77 -0.23 -14.34
CA SER A 23 -4.41 -1.17 -15.28
C SER A 23 -4.46 -2.62 -14.77
N GLY A 24 -3.42 -3.07 -14.07
CA GLY A 24 -3.33 -4.42 -13.51
C GLY A 24 -4.29 -4.59 -12.34
N GLN A 25 -4.38 -3.57 -11.49
CA GLN A 25 -5.36 -3.48 -10.42
C GLN A 25 -6.79 -3.53 -10.96
N THR A 26 -7.11 -2.73 -11.98
CA THR A 26 -8.44 -2.73 -12.63
C THR A 26 -8.77 -4.09 -13.23
N VAL A 27 -7.84 -4.72 -13.95
CA VAL A 27 -8.07 -6.06 -14.55
C VAL A 27 -8.29 -7.12 -13.48
N ALA A 28 -7.49 -7.10 -12.40
CA ALA A 28 -7.63 -8.04 -11.30
C ALA A 28 -8.98 -7.89 -10.60
N LEU A 29 -9.37 -6.66 -10.25
CA LEU A 29 -10.68 -6.38 -9.66
C LEU A 29 -11.80 -6.78 -10.61
N PHE A 30 -11.74 -6.42 -11.89
CA PHE A 30 -12.74 -6.83 -12.88
C PHE A 30 -12.93 -8.36 -12.90
N LYS A 31 -11.84 -9.12 -12.93
CA LYS A 31 -11.89 -10.60 -12.89
C LYS A 31 -12.43 -11.16 -11.58
N MET A 32 -12.24 -10.48 -10.45
CA MET A 32 -12.78 -10.89 -9.16
C MET A 32 -14.27 -10.53 -9.03
N LEU A 33 -14.64 -9.29 -9.39
CA LEU A 33 -15.99 -8.75 -9.32
C LEU A 33 -16.97 -9.49 -10.23
N THR A 34 -16.51 -9.92 -11.42
CA THR A 34 -17.33 -10.75 -12.33
C THR A 34 -17.69 -12.14 -11.78
N ARG A 35 -17.05 -12.57 -10.68
CA ARG A 35 -17.34 -13.83 -9.98
C ARG A 35 -18.21 -13.65 -8.75
N LEU A 36 -18.53 -12.41 -8.36
CA LEU A 36 -19.40 -12.14 -7.22
C LEU A 36 -20.85 -12.52 -7.56
N ALA A 37 -21.58 -12.99 -6.54
CA ALA A 37 -23.02 -13.13 -6.66
C ALA A 37 -23.71 -11.73 -6.74
N PRO A 38 -24.89 -11.62 -7.37
CA PRO A 38 -25.50 -10.33 -7.70
C PRO A 38 -25.70 -9.39 -6.51
N THR A 39 -26.06 -9.93 -5.35
CA THR A 39 -26.25 -9.14 -4.12
C THR A 39 -24.95 -8.50 -3.65
N GLN A 40 -23.84 -9.26 -3.63
CA GLN A 40 -22.52 -8.77 -3.24
C GLN A 40 -21.97 -7.80 -4.28
N ALA A 41 -22.17 -8.08 -5.57
CA ALA A 41 -21.80 -7.15 -6.64
C ALA A 41 -22.54 -5.80 -6.49
N ARG A 42 -23.85 -5.83 -6.18
CA ARG A 42 -24.62 -4.61 -5.94
C ARG A 42 -24.15 -3.86 -4.68
N PHE A 43 -23.84 -4.58 -3.61
CA PHE A 43 -23.24 -3.97 -2.41
C PHE A 43 -21.93 -3.24 -2.73
N VAL A 44 -21.02 -3.88 -3.46
CA VAL A 44 -19.75 -3.26 -3.88
C VAL A 44 -19.99 -2.05 -4.79
N SER A 45 -20.95 -2.14 -5.74
CA SER A 45 -21.34 -1.01 -6.59
C SER A 45 -21.76 0.20 -5.76
N ILE A 46 -22.63 0.01 -4.76
CA ILE A 46 -23.11 1.11 -3.90
C ILE A 46 -21.96 1.70 -3.07
N ALA A 47 -21.09 0.84 -2.51
CA ALA A 47 -19.94 1.29 -1.74
C ALA A 47 -18.97 2.13 -2.60
N LEU A 48 -18.71 1.69 -3.83
CA LEU A 48 -17.87 2.42 -4.78
C LEU A 48 -18.54 3.73 -5.23
N GLU A 49 -19.83 3.71 -5.57
CA GLU A 49 -20.59 4.91 -5.94
C GLU A 49 -20.52 5.98 -4.83
N HIS A 50 -20.70 5.58 -3.57
CA HIS A 50 -20.58 6.48 -2.42
C HIS A 50 -19.16 7.02 -2.23
N SER A 51 -18.14 6.23 -2.54
CA SER A 51 -16.73 6.66 -2.46
C SER A 51 -16.36 7.69 -3.53
N LEU A 52 -17.18 7.84 -4.59
CA LEU A 52 -16.90 8.67 -5.76
C LEU A 52 -17.71 9.98 -5.79
N THR A 53 -18.60 10.23 -4.81
CA THR A 53 -19.60 11.32 -4.88
C THR A 53 -19.05 12.74 -4.88
N GLU A 54 -17.76 12.96 -4.62
CA GLU A 54 -17.17 14.31 -4.49
C GLU A 54 -16.01 14.59 -5.46
N CYS A 55 -15.89 13.84 -6.57
CA CYS A 55 -14.80 14.06 -7.53
C CYS A 55 -15.27 14.87 -8.76
N ALA A 56 -15.27 16.20 -8.66
CA ALA A 56 -15.64 17.10 -9.77
C ALA A 56 -14.78 16.88 -11.03
N GLU A 57 -13.51 16.53 -10.85
CA GLU A 57 -12.58 16.23 -11.94
C GLU A 57 -12.96 14.93 -12.68
N LEU A 58 -13.42 13.90 -11.95
CA LEU A 58 -13.92 12.66 -12.55
C LEU A 58 -15.18 12.90 -13.38
N ALA A 59 -16.10 13.73 -12.90
CA ALA A 59 -17.32 14.08 -13.63
C ALA A 59 -17.02 14.79 -14.96
N LEU A 60 -16.01 15.68 -14.96
CA LEU A 60 -15.55 16.33 -16.19
C LEU A 60 -14.97 15.32 -17.18
N ARG A 61 -14.03 14.47 -16.72
CA ARG A 61 -13.43 13.43 -17.56
C ARG A 61 -14.46 12.45 -18.10
N GLU A 62 -15.47 12.09 -17.31
CA GLU A 62 -16.54 11.21 -17.79
C GLU A 62 -17.36 11.87 -18.91
N LYS A 63 -17.62 13.18 -18.81
CA LYS A 63 -18.28 13.95 -19.86
C LYS A 63 -17.45 14.00 -21.14
N GLU A 64 -16.14 14.22 -21.03
CA GLU A 64 -15.21 14.24 -22.16
C GLU A 64 -15.07 12.86 -22.81
N ALA A 65 -14.93 11.81 -22.00
CA ALA A 65 -14.84 10.42 -22.47
C ALA A 65 -16.05 9.97 -23.29
N ASN A 66 -17.22 10.57 -23.03
CA ASN A 66 -18.48 10.26 -23.70
C ASN A 66 -18.85 11.28 -24.78
N ASN A 67 -17.98 12.24 -25.10
CA ASN A 67 -18.18 13.22 -26.15
C ASN A 67 -17.44 12.80 -27.44
N PRO A 68 -18.15 12.42 -28.52
CA PRO A 68 -17.52 12.00 -29.78
C PRO A 68 -16.60 13.06 -30.39
N GLY A 69 -16.94 14.35 -30.21
CA GLY A 69 -16.14 15.47 -30.72
C GLY A 69 -14.78 15.57 -30.03
N PHE A 70 -14.74 15.38 -28.71
CA PHE A 70 -13.49 15.33 -27.94
C PHE A 70 -12.63 14.12 -28.34
N VAL A 71 -13.22 12.93 -28.38
CA VAL A 71 -12.47 11.71 -28.76
C VAL A 71 -11.92 11.82 -30.19
N SER A 72 -12.69 12.44 -31.10
CA SER A 72 -12.23 12.66 -32.47
C SER A 72 -11.13 13.70 -32.56
N SER A 73 -11.12 14.75 -31.72
CA SER A 73 -10.05 15.76 -31.73
C SER A 73 -8.69 15.17 -31.32
N LEU A 74 -8.66 14.10 -30.52
CA LEU A 74 -7.42 13.41 -30.15
C LEU A 74 -6.69 12.80 -31.36
N LEU A 75 -7.37 12.53 -32.47
CA LEU A 75 -6.71 12.06 -33.70
C LEU A 75 -5.79 13.13 -34.32
N CYS A 76 -6.10 14.41 -34.07
CA CYS A 76 -5.35 15.55 -34.57
C CYS A 76 -4.19 15.96 -33.66
N GLU A 77 -4.13 15.43 -32.44
CA GLU A 77 -3.06 15.72 -31.49
C GLU A 77 -1.79 14.90 -31.77
N ASN A 78 -0.70 15.27 -31.07
CA ASN A 78 0.49 14.42 -31.07
C ASN A 78 0.18 13.05 -30.44
N LYS A 79 0.87 12.01 -30.90
CA LYS A 79 0.54 10.63 -30.53
C LYS A 79 0.75 10.33 -29.04
N GLU A 80 1.65 11.05 -28.38
CA GLU A 80 1.90 10.94 -26.95
C GLU A 80 0.73 11.48 -26.11
N CYS A 81 0.29 12.71 -26.39
CA CYS A 81 -0.85 13.33 -25.72
C CYS A 81 -2.13 12.55 -26.01
N ALA A 82 -2.36 12.17 -27.26
CA ALA A 82 -3.50 11.34 -27.63
C ALA A 82 -3.50 9.99 -26.88
N MET A 83 -2.34 9.34 -26.71
CA MET A 83 -2.21 8.12 -25.92
C MET A 83 -2.58 8.35 -24.45
N MET A 84 -1.98 9.35 -23.80
CA MET A 84 -2.23 9.66 -22.39
C MET A 84 -3.69 10.01 -22.14
N GLN A 85 -4.28 10.86 -22.98
CA GLN A 85 -5.69 11.23 -22.90
C GLN A 85 -6.59 10.00 -23.12
N THR A 86 -6.28 9.13 -24.07
CA THR A 86 -7.09 7.94 -24.32
C THR A 86 -7.05 6.96 -23.14
N VAL A 87 -5.88 6.77 -22.52
CA VAL A 87 -5.71 5.85 -21.37
C VAL A 87 -6.57 6.28 -20.18
N ILE A 88 -6.65 7.58 -19.87
CA ILE A 88 -7.44 8.07 -18.73
C ILE A 88 -8.94 8.13 -19.02
N HIS A 89 -9.34 8.35 -20.28
CA HIS A 89 -10.74 8.54 -20.66
C HIS A 89 -11.45 7.22 -21.02
N LEU A 90 -10.75 6.26 -21.62
CA LEU A 90 -11.38 5.01 -22.07
C LEU A 90 -12.14 4.25 -20.96
N PRO A 91 -11.63 4.13 -19.71
CA PRO A 91 -12.35 3.46 -18.63
C PRO A 91 -13.71 4.11 -18.27
N LEU A 92 -13.91 5.38 -18.64
CA LEU A 92 -15.09 6.17 -18.33
C LEU A 92 -16.14 6.17 -19.47
N LEU A 93 -15.88 5.45 -20.56
CA LEU A 93 -16.83 5.31 -21.66
C LEU A 93 -18.09 4.56 -21.17
N ARG A 94 -19.27 5.15 -21.35
CA ARG A 94 -20.52 4.52 -20.94
C ARG A 94 -20.94 3.41 -21.90
N PRO A 95 -21.30 2.21 -21.40
CA PRO A 95 -21.96 1.20 -22.22
C PRO A 95 -23.24 1.76 -22.84
N GLY A 96 -23.40 1.62 -24.15
CA GLY A 96 -24.55 2.15 -24.90
C GLY A 96 -24.29 3.44 -25.68
N ASN A 97 -23.19 4.16 -25.42
CA ASN A 97 -22.79 5.32 -26.24
C ASN A 97 -22.10 4.88 -27.53
N ALA A 98 -22.89 4.58 -28.57
CA ALA A 98 -22.40 4.06 -29.84
C ALA A 98 -21.51 5.05 -30.61
N GLU A 99 -21.81 6.36 -30.51
CA GLU A 99 -21.07 7.40 -31.22
C GLU A 99 -19.65 7.55 -30.67
N ALA A 100 -19.50 7.72 -29.35
CA ALA A 100 -18.19 7.82 -28.73
C ALA A 100 -17.40 6.51 -28.89
N LYS A 101 -18.08 5.36 -28.77
CA LYS A 101 -17.49 4.04 -29.05
C LYS A 101 -16.87 3.97 -30.44
N HIS A 102 -17.57 4.46 -31.48
CA HIS A 102 -17.05 4.46 -32.84
C HIS A 102 -15.76 5.27 -32.98
N CYS A 103 -15.70 6.44 -32.33
CA CYS A 103 -14.49 7.27 -32.29
C CYS A 103 -13.32 6.53 -31.61
N TYR A 104 -13.53 5.84 -30.49
CA TYR A 104 -12.49 5.05 -29.84
C TYR A 104 -12.02 3.86 -30.70
N LEU A 105 -12.94 3.19 -31.41
CA LEU A 105 -12.60 2.08 -32.30
C LEU A 105 -11.74 2.54 -33.49
N ALA A 106 -11.87 3.79 -33.92
CA ALA A 106 -10.97 4.39 -34.90
C ALA A 106 -9.64 4.84 -34.27
N LEU A 107 -9.67 5.45 -33.09
CA LEU A 107 -8.50 6.04 -32.43
C LEU A 107 -7.51 4.99 -31.91
N ILE A 108 -7.98 4.00 -31.13
CA ILE A 108 -7.10 3.06 -30.43
C ILE A 108 -6.17 2.30 -31.39
N PRO A 109 -6.63 1.70 -32.51
CA PRO A 109 -5.74 1.01 -33.43
C PRO A 109 -4.64 1.92 -34.01
N THR A 110 -4.93 3.21 -34.24
CA THR A 110 -3.92 4.15 -34.76
C THR A 110 -2.81 4.44 -33.74
N LEU A 111 -3.18 4.51 -32.45
CA LEU A 111 -2.22 4.72 -31.37
C LEU A 111 -1.37 3.47 -31.14
N LEU A 112 -2.00 2.29 -31.15
CA LEU A 112 -1.29 1.02 -31.01
C LEU A 112 -0.35 0.76 -32.21
N ALA A 113 -0.77 1.13 -33.43
CA ALA A 113 0.08 1.07 -34.63
C ALA A 113 1.34 1.90 -34.45
N HIS A 114 1.18 3.16 -34.04
CA HIS A 114 2.30 4.07 -33.81
C HIS A 114 3.28 3.53 -32.76
N THR A 115 2.77 3.00 -31.63
CA THR A 115 3.60 2.37 -30.60
C THR A 115 4.31 1.13 -31.11
N VAL A 116 3.63 0.28 -31.87
CA VAL A 116 4.26 -0.91 -32.47
C VAL A 116 5.34 -0.48 -33.46
N GLU A 117 5.16 0.55 -34.27
CA GLU A 117 6.15 1.01 -35.25
C GLU A 117 7.36 1.70 -34.59
N THR A 118 7.12 2.59 -33.64
CA THR A 118 8.18 3.41 -33.00
C THR A 118 8.86 2.72 -31.82
N GLY A 119 8.15 1.82 -31.14
CA GLY A 119 8.60 1.22 -29.88
C GLY A 119 8.51 2.16 -28.66
N LEU A 120 7.86 3.32 -28.80
CA LEU A 120 7.63 4.28 -27.72
C LEU A 120 6.25 4.06 -27.08
N LEU A 121 6.08 4.48 -25.82
CA LEU A 121 4.80 4.40 -25.09
C LEU A 121 4.28 2.96 -24.90
N LEU A 122 5.19 2.00 -24.75
CA LEU A 122 4.85 0.56 -24.66
C LEU A 122 4.01 0.25 -23.41
N GLU A 123 4.27 0.93 -22.29
CA GLU A 123 3.52 0.71 -21.06
C GLU A 123 2.11 1.29 -21.16
N GLU A 124 1.97 2.50 -21.70
CA GLU A 124 0.70 3.16 -21.94
C GLU A 124 -0.16 2.37 -22.94
N ALA A 125 0.45 1.88 -24.03
CA ALA A 125 -0.21 1.01 -25.00
C ALA A 125 -0.67 -0.32 -24.36
N ARG A 126 0.12 -0.88 -23.43
CA ARG A 126 -0.27 -2.08 -22.67
C ARG A 126 -1.45 -1.80 -21.75
N GLN A 127 -1.46 -0.65 -21.07
CA GLN A 127 -2.59 -0.22 -20.23
C GLN A 127 -3.85 -0.01 -21.07
N LEU A 128 -3.74 0.73 -22.17
CA LEU A 128 -4.83 1.02 -23.11
C LEU A 128 -5.46 -0.27 -23.64
N LEU A 129 -4.62 -1.21 -24.09
CA LEU A 129 -5.09 -2.51 -24.57
C LEU A 129 -5.77 -3.33 -23.46
N SER A 130 -5.25 -3.27 -22.23
CA SER A 130 -5.83 -3.97 -21.09
C SER A 130 -7.25 -3.46 -20.79
N TYR A 131 -7.45 -2.13 -20.82
CA TYR A 131 -8.77 -1.53 -20.66
C TYR A 131 -9.71 -1.91 -21.82
N ALA A 132 -9.26 -1.77 -23.07
CA ALA A 132 -10.08 -2.10 -24.25
C ALA A 132 -10.60 -3.55 -24.21
N LEU A 133 -9.78 -4.49 -23.73
CA LEU A 133 -10.14 -5.91 -23.66
C LEU A 133 -11.12 -6.27 -22.54
N ILE A 134 -11.20 -5.49 -21.45
CA ILE A 134 -12.14 -5.75 -20.34
C ILE A 134 -13.39 -4.87 -20.40
N HIS A 135 -13.35 -3.78 -21.15
CA HIS A 135 -14.39 -2.75 -21.15
C HIS A 135 -15.75 -3.28 -21.68
N PRO A 136 -16.88 -3.11 -20.95
CA PRO A 136 -18.19 -3.62 -21.38
C PRO A 136 -18.68 -3.03 -22.71
N ALA A 137 -18.45 -1.73 -22.97
CA ALA A 137 -18.88 -1.08 -24.21
C ALA A 137 -18.16 -1.62 -25.47
N LEU A 138 -16.99 -2.23 -25.31
CA LEU A 138 -16.15 -2.75 -26.39
C LEU A 138 -16.19 -4.30 -26.47
N ARG A 139 -17.11 -4.94 -25.73
CA ARG A 139 -17.15 -6.40 -25.62
C ARG A 139 -17.27 -7.11 -26.96
N ASP A 140 -18.09 -6.57 -27.87
CA ASP A 140 -18.36 -7.20 -29.17
C ASP A 140 -17.22 -6.99 -30.18
N ASP A 141 -16.39 -5.95 -29.97
CA ASP A 141 -15.30 -5.55 -30.87
C ASP A 141 -13.93 -6.06 -30.42
N ARG A 142 -13.87 -6.93 -29.41
CA ARG A 142 -12.61 -7.46 -28.85
C ARG A 142 -11.66 -8.04 -29.90
N LYS A 143 -12.21 -8.64 -30.96
CA LYS A 143 -11.45 -9.22 -32.08
C LYS A 143 -10.56 -8.19 -32.80
N VAL A 144 -10.97 -6.91 -32.80
CA VAL A 144 -10.18 -5.80 -33.38
C VAL A 144 -8.87 -5.60 -32.61
N PHE A 145 -8.87 -5.89 -31.30
CA PHE A 145 -7.74 -5.65 -30.40
C PHE A 145 -6.80 -6.86 -30.22
N GLU A 146 -7.25 -8.06 -30.56
CA GLU A 146 -6.46 -9.29 -30.40
C GLU A 146 -5.12 -9.31 -31.16
N PRO A 147 -5.00 -8.82 -32.42
CA PRO A 147 -3.73 -8.78 -33.13
C PRO A 147 -2.68 -7.96 -32.38
N TRP A 148 -3.09 -6.81 -31.81
CA TRP A 148 -2.23 -5.90 -31.06
C TRP A 148 -1.63 -6.54 -29.82
N ARG A 149 -2.35 -7.49 -29.18
CA ARG A 149 -1.83 -8.22 -28.02
C ARG A 149 -0.58 -9.00 -28.33
N ARG A 150 -0.51 -9.64 -29.51
CA ARG A 150 0.67 -10.40 -29.94
C ARG A 150 1.79 -9.43 -30.34
N SER A 151 1.49 -8.45 -31.20
CA SER A 151 2.48 -7.51 -31.72
C SER A 151 3.14 -6.68 -30.61
N LEU A 152 2.39 -6.20 -29.61
CA LEU A 152 2.96 -5.49 -28.46
C LEU A 152 3.81 -6.41 -27.58
N GLY A 153 3.38 -7.66 -27.36
CA GLY A 153 4.15 -8.64 -26.60
C GLY A 153 5.53 -8.91 -27.22
N GLU A 154 5.57 -9.11 -28.54
CA GLU A 154 6.82 -9.30 -29.30
C GLU A 154 7.73 -8.06 -29.24
N ARG A 155 7.15 -6.85 -29.34
CA ARG A 155 7.91 -5.58 -29.28
C ARG A 155 8.45 -5.30 -27.88
N ILE A 156 7.74 -5.61 -26.80
CA ILE A 156 8.24 -5.49 -25.42
C ILE A 156 9.43 -6.44 -25.19
N MET A 157 9.34 -7.68 -25.69
CA MET A 157 10.45 -8.64 -25.60
C MET A 157 11.69 -8.21 -26.40
N THR A 158 11.48 -7.56 -27.55
CA THR A 158 12.56 -7.15 -28.47
C THR A 158 13.15 -5.79 -28.11
N GLY A 159 12.36 -4.86 -27.57
CA GLY A 159 12.78 -3.52 -27.15
C GLY A 159 13.89 -3.52 -26.09
N ASN A 160 13.96 -4.57 -25.26
CA ASN A 160 15.05 -4.78 -24.30
C ASN A 160 16.42 -5.02 -24.95
N LYS A 161 16.49 -5.34 -26.26
CA LYS A 161 17.75 -5.56 -26.99
C LYS A 161 18.28 -4.31 -27.71
N ILE A 162 17.42 -3.40 -28.14
CA ILE A 162 17.81 -2.26 -29.01
C ILE A 162 18.47 -1.11 -28.23
N ILE A 163 18.14 -0.94 -26.93
CA ILE A 163 18.64 0.16 -26.09
C ILE A 163 20.16 0.03 -25.76
N LYS A 164 20.83 -1.07 -26.13
CA LYS A 164 22.25 -1.32 -25.78
C LYS A 164 23.29 -0.88 -26.82
N CYS A 165 22.94 -0.33 -28.00
CA CYS A 165 23.90 -0.19 -29.11
C CYS A 165 24.02 1.19 -29.81
N VAL A 166 23.70 2.32 -29.16
CA VAL A 166 24.07 3.65 -29.71
C VAL A 166 24.70 4.52 -28.62
N THR A 167 25.88 5.05 -28.92
CA THR A 167 26.93 5.63 -28.06
C THR A 167 26.73 7.15 -27.76
N PRO A 168 27.66 7.89 -27.09
CA PRO A 168 27.36 8.80 -25.98
C PRO A 168 27.40 10.31 -26.31
N CYS A 169 26.68 11.15 -25.55
CA CYS A 169 27.11 12.50 -25.12
C CYS A 169 26.08 13.18 -24.17
N SER A 170 26.58 13.59 -23.00
CA SER A 170 26.27 14.76 -22.17
C SER A 170 24.85 15.11 -21.67
N ASP A 171 24.68 14.91 -20.35
CA ASP A 171 23.90 15.64 -19.33
C ASP A 171 22.46 16.12 -19.57
N SER A 172 21.51 15.46 -18.89
CA SER A 172 20.61 16.10 -17.90
C SER A 172 19.81 15.02 -17.14
N GLN A 173 19.40 15.38 -15.93
CA GLN A 173 18.99 14.52 -14.82
C GLN A 173 17.74 13.66 -15.09
N GLN A 174 17.78 12.37 -14.69
CA GLN A 174 16.79 11.68 -13.82
C GLN A 174 17.14 10.19 -13.69
N LYS A 175 17.45 9.75 -12.46
CA LYS A 175 18.00 8.40 -12.15
C LYS A 175 16.93 7.32 -12.22
N THR A 176 17.05 6.44 -13.21
CA THR A 176 16.29 5.21 -13.38
C THR A 176 16.84 4.08 -12.49
N ARG A 177 15.95 3.44 -11.72
CA ARG A 177 16.24 2.30 -10.84
C ARG A 177 16.15 1.01 -11.66
N ARG A 178 17.28 0.34 -11.93
CA ARG A 178 17.36 -0.95 -12.64
C ARG A 178 17.09 -2.12 -11.68
N SER A 179 16.28 -3.08 -12.14
CA SER A 179 16.02 -4.35 -11.47
C SER A 179 17.01 -5.42 -11.97
N ASN A 180 17.84 -5.97 -11.07
CA ASN A 180 18.54 -7.24 -11.28
C ASN A 180 17.78 -8.36 -10.56
N SER A 181 17.28 -9.32 -11.35
CA SER A 181 16.66 -10.56 -10.91
C SER A 181 17.72 -11.62 -10.64
N LEU A 182 17.63 -12.28 -9.49
CA LEU A 182 18.26 -13.58 -9.22
C LEU A 182 17.20 -14.47 -8.55
N THR A 183 16.62 -15.38 -9.32
CA THR A 183 15.95 -16.58 -8.81
C THR A 183 16.56 -17.83 -9.46
N PRO A 184 16.72 -18.95 -8.70
CA PRO A 184 17.29 -20.22 -9.17
C PRO A 184 16.26 -21.09 -9.92
N PRO A 185 16.67 -22.23 -10.55
CA PRO A 185 15.88 -22.94 -11.56
C PRO A 185 14.96 -24.05 -11.02
N PHE A 186 14.15 -24.60 -11.94
CA PHE A 186 13.15 -25.70 -11.86
C PHE A 186 11.72 -25.27 -11.49
N ALA A 187 10.66 -25.62 -12.23
CA ALA A 187 10.45 -26.71 -13.17
C ALA A 187 9.68 -26.29 -14.43
N VAL A 188 10.01 -26.94 -15.55
CA VAL A 188 9.31 -26.88 -16.83
C VAL A 188 7.86 -27.34 -16.65
N THR A 189 6.89 -26.51 -17.03
CA THR A 189 5.61 -26.98 -17.56
C THR A 189 5.35 -26.25 -18.88
N PRO A 190 5.06 -26.98 -19.97
CA PRO A 190 4.97 -26.39 -21.29
C PRO A 190 3.64 -25.64 -21.46
N ASN A 191 3.75 -24.51 -22.17
CA ASN A 191 2.73 -23.85 -22.98
C ASN A 191 1.28 -24.41 -22.84
N ALA A 192 0.47 -23.78 -22.00
CA ALA A 192 -0.99 -23.93 -22.06
C ALA A 192 -1.56 -22.68 -22.73
N GLU A 193 -1.89 -22.86 -24.00
CA GLU A 193 -2.64 -21.94 -24.84
C GLU A 193 -3.94 -21.52 -24.16
N TRP A 194 -4.14 -20.21 -23.99
CA TRP A 194 -5.42 -19.69 -23.55
C TRP A 194 -6.38 -19.67 -24.74
N THR A 195 -7.00 -20.81 -25.01
CA THR A 195 -8.21 -20.92 -25.84
C THR A 195 -9.44 -20.67 -24.96
N SER A 196 -10.23 -19.67 -25.33
CA SER A 196 -11.58 -19.45 -24.78
C SER A 196 -12.57 -20.42 -25.41
N GLN A 197 -13.45 -21.02 -24.62
CA GLN A 197 -14.79 -21.39 -25.08
C GLN A 197 -15.77 -21.38 -23.90
N ASP A 198 -16.95 -20.82 -24.17
CA ASP A 198 -18.08 -20.52 -23.28
C ASP A 198 -18.67 -21.76 -22.58
N ASP A 199 -19.36 -21.56 -21.44
CA ASP A 199 -20.82 -21.76 -21.45
C ASP A 199 -21.54 -21.10 -20.26
N LEU A 200 -22.64 -20.42 -20.60
CA LEU A 200 -23.64 -19.86 -19.71
C LEU A 200 -24.80 -20.87 -19.60
N SER A 201 -25.05 -21.43 -18.42
CA SER A 201 -26.40 -21.90 -18.11
C SER A 201 -26.68 -22.00 -16.61
N VAL A 202 -27.68 -21.22 -16.20
CA VAL A 202 -28.52 -21.40 -15.01
C VAL A 202 -28.92 -22.87 -14.85
N HIS A 203 -28.93 -23.41 -13.62
CA HIS A 203 -30.00 -24.26 -13.02
C HIS A 203 -29.57 -24.72 -11.61
N GLY A 204 -30.41 -24.42 -10.62
CA GLY A 204 -30.19 -24.80 -9.22
C GLY A 204 -30.61 -26.23 -8.89
N LYS A 205 -30.02 -26.78 -7.82
CA LYS A 205 -30.77 -27.43 -6.72
C LYS A 205 -29.85 -27.81 -5.57
N ALA A 206 -30.33 -27.50 -4.37
CA ALA A 206 -29.95 -28.13 -3.13
C ALA A 206 -30.31 -29.63 -3.12
N ARG A 207 -29.57 -30.43 -2.36
CA ARG A 207 -30.14 -31.44 -1.44
C ARG A 207 -29.06 -31.99 -0.50
N ARG A 208 -29.36 -31.93 0.80
CA ARG A 208 -28.82 -32.77 1.87
C ARG A 208 -29.20 -34.24 1.58
N PHE A 209 -28.45 -35.21 2.14
CA PHE A 209 -28.95 -36.20 3.11
C PHE A 209 -27.78 -37.06 3.63
N SER A 210 -27.82 -37.30 4.94
CA SER A 210 -26.95 -38.20 5.71
C SER A 210 -27.53 -39.62 5.77
N LEU A 211 -26.81 -40.49 6.50
CA LEU A 211 -27.16 -41.78 7.15
C LEU A 211 -26.76 -43.04 6.34
N SER A 212 -26.24 -44.15 6.89
CA SER A 212 -25.75 -44.58 8.22
C SER A 212 -25.27 -46.04 8.14
N SER A 213 -24.67 -46.54 9.24
CA SER A 213 -24.53 -47.94 9.73
C SER A 213 -23.33 -48.80 9.26
N GLU A 214 -22.64 -49.59 10.11
CA GLU A 214 -22.67 -49.80 11.58
C GLU A 214 -21.52 -50.71 12.07
N HIS A 215 -21.31 -50.73 13.41
CA HIS A 215 -20.58 -51.68 14.29
C HIS A 215 -19.06 -51.53 14.48
N SER A 216 -18.49 -51.64 15.69
CA SER A 216 -18.98 -51.93 17.05
C SER A 216 -17.85 -51.62 18.06
N GLY A 217 -18.17 -51.21 19.29
CA GLY A 217 -17.19 -51.10 20.38
C GLY A 217 -17.47 -49.99 21.38
N GLY A 218 -18.12 -50.33 22.50
CA GLY A 218 -18.42 -49.42 23.62
C GLY A 218 -17.19 -48.98 24.45
N PRO A 219 -17.41 -48.11 25.45
CA PRO A 219 -16.38 -47.25 26.04
C PRO A 219 -15.78 -47.80 27.35
N PRO A 220 -14.64 -47.26 27.80
CA PRO A 220 -14.60 -46.79 29.19
C PRO A 220 -13.85 -45.45 29.35
N LEU A 221 -14.46 -44.49 30.06
CA LEU A 221 -14.15 -44.07 31.44
C LEU A 221 -12.89 -43.21 31.61
N SER A 222 -13.13 -41.95 31.98
CA SER A 222 -12.17 -41.00 32.55
C SER A 222 -11.60 -41.49 33.89
N PRO A 223 -10.45 -40.96 34.30
CA PRO A 223 -10.19 -40.71 35.71
C PRO A 223 -10.11 -39.20 35.98
N GLN A 224 -10.98 -38.79 36.89
CA GLN A 224 -10.96 -37.53 37.60
C GLN A 224 -9.94 -37.63 38.74
N SER A 225 -9.00 -36.68 38.83
CA SER A 225 -8.30 -36.40 40.08
C SER A 225 -8.02 -34.91 40.21
N SER A 226 -8.78 -34.28 41.09
CA SER A 226 -8.50 -32.95 41.65
C SER A 226 -7.40 -33.08 42.68
N GLN A 227 -6.39 -32.20 42.65
CA GLN A 227 -5.83 -31.61 43.86
C GLN A 227 -5.26 -30.22 43.55
N ALA A 228 -5.60 -29.29 44.44
CA ALA A 228 -5.14 -27.92 44.47
C ALA A 228 -3.63 -27.85 44.72
N SER A 229 -2.95 -26.93 44.03
CA SER A 229 -1.79 -26.26 44.61
C SER A 229 -1.68 -24.88 43.99
N SER A 230 -1.78 -23.87 44.85
CA SER A 230 -1.33 -22.52 44.59
C SER A 230 0.15 -22.58 44.21
N GLY A 231 0.45 -22.18 42.97
CA GLY A 231 1.80 -21.96 42.47
C GLY A 231 1.84 -20.57 41.88
N SER A 232 2.21 -19.60 42.70
CA SER A 232 2.59 -18.24 42.29
C SER A 232 3.82 -18.35 41.37
N GLY A 233 3.59 -18.47 40.07
CA GLY A 233 4.63 -18.45 39.04
C GLY A 233 4.93 -17.02 38.61
N SER A 234 5.62 -16.28 39.46
CA SER A 234 6.27 -15.02 39.09
C SER A 234 7.49 -15.33 38.21
N GLU A 235 7.25 -15.50 36.91
CA GLU A 235 8.29 -15.51 35.88
C GLU A 235 7.86 -14.44 34.88
N THR A 236 8.38 -13.22 34.91
CA THR A 236 9.75 -12.89 34.53
C THR A 236 10.20 -11.56 35.18
N HIS A 237 10.84 -11.63 36.35
CA HIS A 237 11.60 -10.51 36.94
C HIS A 237 13.12 -10.82 36.92
N LEU A 238 13.59 -11.46 35.85
CA LEU A 238 15.02 -11.69 35.59
C LEU A 238 15.48 -11.20 34.21
N ASP A 239 14.56 -10.73 33.35
CA ASP A 239 14.90 -10.14 32.04
C ASP A 239 15.03 -8.61 32.07
N SER A 240 14.70 -7.96 33.20
CA SER A 240 14.62 -6.49 33.29
C SER A 240 15.94 -5.80 33.65
N ALA A 241 17.02 -6.53 33.94
CA ALA A 241 18.26 -5.96 34.47
C ALA A 241 19.43 -5.91 33.47
N ILE A 242 19.27 -6.38 32.23
CA ILE A 242 20.39 -6.52 31.26
C ILE A 242 20.29 -5.56 30.06
N TYR A 243 19.17 -4.86 29.83
CA TYR A 243 19.01 -4.01 28.64
C TYR A 243 18.30 -2.68 28.93
N ASP A 244 18.90 -1.83 29.77
CA ASP A 244 18.56 -0.40 29.79
C ASP A 244 19.29 0.32 28.65
N ASN A 245 18.87 0.07 27.41
CA ASN A 245 19.13 0.96 26.29
C ASN A 245 17.82 1.69 25.96
N PRO A 246 17.61 2.92 26.48
CA PRO A 246 16.35 3.65 26.34
C PRO A 246 15.90 3.79 24.88
N GLY A 247 16.85 3.89 23.95
CA GLY A 247 16.57 4.05 22.52
C GLY A 247 16.13 2.78 21.79
N MET A 248 16.15 1.61 22.43
CA MET A 248 15.81 0.32 21.81
C MET A 248 14.52 -0.33 22.31
N ARG A 249 13.83 0.29 23.28
CA ARG A 249 12.61 -0.28 23.89
C ARG A 249 11.48 -0.46 22.87
N ASP A 250 11.33 0.48 21.95
CA ASP A 250 10.27 0.48 20.94
C ASP A 250 10.58 -0.41 19.73
N VAL A 251 11.85 -0.79 19.53
CA VAL A 251 12.29 -1.55 18.36
C VAL A 251 11.58 -2.91 18.27
N LYS A 252 11.23 -3.55 19.39
CA LYS A 252 10.51 -4.84 19.38
C LYS A 252 9.10 -4.69 18.82
N SER A 253 8.40 -3.63 19.26
CA SER A 253 7.03 -3.34 18.83
C SER A 253 7.01 -2.94 17.35
N TRP A 254 7.95 -2.09 16.95
CA TRP A 254 8.14 -1.71 15.55
C TRP A 254 8.45 -2.91 14.64
N LEU A 255 9.32 -3.83 15.05
CA LEU A 255 9.58 -5.05 14.30
C LEU A 255 8.34 -5.96 14.24
N LYS A 256 7.41 -5.92 15.21
CA LYS A 256 6.14 -6.64 15.11
C LYS A 256 5.26 -6.06 14.01
N SER A 257 5.12 -4.73 13.90
CA SER A 257 4.35 -4.10 12.82
C SER A 257 4.93 -4.42 11.43
N LEU A 258 6.25 -4.52 11.34
CA LEU A 258 6.95 -4.96 10.13
C LEU A 258 6.94 -6.47 9.90
N ARG A 259 6.44 -7.27 10.85
CA ARG A 259 6.52 -8.75 10.85
C ARG A 259 7.96 -9.28 10.77
N LEU A 260 8.90 -8.54 11.33
CA LEU A 260 10.32 -8.87 11.43
C LEU A 260 10.77 -9.17 12.87
N HIS A 261 9.85 -9.22 13.84
CA HIS A 261 10.15 -9.44 15.27
C HIS A 261 10.90 -10.73 15.60
N LYS A 262 10.96 -11.71 14.68
CA LYS A 262 11.86 -12.87 14.79
C LYS A 262 13.33 -12.45 14.95
N TYR A 263 13.71 -11.32 14.34
CA TYR A 263 15.07 -10.80 14.34
C TYR A 263 15.35 -9.82 15.49
N TRP A 264 14.41 -9.64 16.43
CA TRP A 264 14.55 -8.72 17.58
C TRP A 264 15.88 -8.86 18.33
N ARG A 265 16.36 -10.09 18.56
CA ARG A 265 17.62 -10.37 19.27
C ARG A 265 18.86 -9.79 18.58
N LEU A 266 18.78 -9.48 17.29
CA LEU A 266 19.86 -8.80 16.57
C LEU A 266 19.94 -7.34 16.99
N PHE A 267 18.78 -6.70 17.14
CA PHE A 267 18.69 -5.28 17.48
C PHE A 267 18.88 -5.00 18.96
N SER A 268 18.62 -5.98 19.84
CA SER A 268 18.85 -5.81 21.29
C SER A 268 20.32 -5.57 21.65
N GLN A 269 21.24 -5.91 20.75
CA GLN A 269 22.67 -5.74 20.94
C GLN A 269 23.23 -4.52 20.20
N LEU A 270 22.42 -3.82 19.41
CA LEU A 270 22.82 -2.61 18.70
C LEU A 270 22.53 -1.37 19.55
N SER A 271 23.32 -0.31 19.36
CA SER A 271 22.94 1.04 19.76
C SER A 271 21.99 1.68 18.73
N TYR A 272 21.23 2.69 19.15
CA TYR A 272 20.30 3.37 18.25
C TYR A 272 21.00 3.94 17.01
N GLU A 273 22.22 4.47 17.20
CA GLU A 273 23.09 4.98 16.13
C GLU A 273 23.59 3.86 15.21
N GLN A 274 24.00 2.72 15.76
CA GLN A 274 24.38 1.54 14.97
C GLN A 274 23.21 0.99 14.17
N MET A 275 22.01 0.96 14.74
CA MET A 275 20.81 0.56 13.99
C MET A 275 20.55 1.53 12.83
N LEU A 276 20.62 2.84 13.05
CA LEU A 276 20.40 3.82 11.99
C LEU A 276 21.51 3.85 10.93
N SER A 277 22.72 3.38 11.24
CA SER A 277 23.83 3.30 10.29
C SER A 277 23.74 2.09 9.34
N LEU A 278 22.89 1.09 9.66
CA LEU A 278 22.69 -0.09 8.81
C LEU A 278 22.28 0.30 7.38
N ASN A 279 22.97 -0.30 6.41
CA ASN A 279 22.76 -0.16 4.97
C ASN A 279 23.14 -1.47 4.25
N GLU A 280 22.93 -1.54 2.94
CA GLU A 280 23.22 -2.75 2.16
C GLU A 280 24.69 -3.19 2.21
N ASP A 281 25.63 -2.29 2.50
CA ASP A 281 27.08 -2.57 2.43
C ASP A 281 27.65 -3.00 3.78
N ASN A 282 27.10 -2.50 4.90
CA ASN A 282 27.63 -2.75 6.25
C ASN A 282 26.79 -3.72 7.09
N PHE A 283 25.62 -4.16 6.60
CA PHE A 283 24.68 -4.98 7.36
C PHE A 283 25.30 -6.28 7.89
N ASP A 284 25.97 -7.02 7.01
CA ASP A 284 26.54 -8.33 7.35
C ASP A 284 27.74 -8.17 8.29
N ALA A 285 28.59 -7.15 8.05
CA ALA A 285 29.73 -6.84 8.91
C ALA A 285 29.30 -6.46 10.35
N ILE A 286 28.23 -5.68 10.50
CA ILE A 286 27.69 -5.31 11.82
C ILE A 286 27.03 -6.52 12.49
N LEU A 287 26.36 -7.40 11.73
CA LEU A 287 25.78 -8.62 12.29
C LEU A 287 26.84 -9.62 12.75
N ASP A 288 27.93 -9.79 12.00
CA ASP A 288 29.04 -10.66 12.36
C ASP A 288 29.70 -10.19 13.67
N GLN A 289 29.84 -8.88 13.86
CA GLN A 289 30.35 -8.29 15.12
C GLN A 289 29.45 -8.57 16.33
N VAL A 290 28.15 -8.69 16.10
CA VAL A 290 27.12 -8.83 17.13
C VAL A 290 26.73 -10.30 17.36
N GLY A 291 27.42 -11.25 16.70
CA GLY A 291 27.10 -12.67 16.80
C GLY A 291 25.68 -13.00 16.30
N GLY A 292 25.19 -12.21 15.34
CA GLY A 292 23.85 -12.33 14.79
C GLY A 292 23.69 -13.60 13.96
N GLY A 293 22.66 -14.39 14.25
CA GLY A 293 22.31 -15.53 13.40
C GLY A 293 21.95 -15.10 11.97
N THR A 294 21.91 -16.06 11.04
CA THR A 294 21.64 -15.79 9.62
C THR A 294 20.28 -15.10 9.40
N VAL A 295 20.28 -13.99 8.66
CA VAL A 295 19.07 -13.27 8.23
C VAL A 295 18.73 -13.66 6.78
N THR A 296 17.46 -13.94 6.50
CA THR A 296 17.05 -14.24 5.11
C THR A 296 17.20 -13.01 4.23
N GLN A 297 17.57 -13.19 2.95
CA GLN A 297 17.78 -12.08 2.02
C GLN A 297 16.56 -11.15 1.90
N GLY A 298 15.34 -11.68 1.94
CA GLY A 298 14.12 -10.88 1.95
C GLY A 298 13.95 -10.05 3.23
N ALA A 299 14.30 -10.61 4.39
CA ALA A 299 14.25 -9.88 5.65
C ALA A 299 15.33 -8.80 5.73
N ARG A 300 16.55 -9.08 5.27
CA ARG A 300 17.65 -8.13 5.17
C ARG A 300 17.25 -6.90 4.35
N ARG A 301 16.76 -7.10 3.11
CA ARG A 301 16.25 -6.02 2.26
C ARG A 301 15.16 -5.21 2.95
N LYS A 302 14.21 -5.88 3.61
CA LYS A 302 13.11 -5.19 4.32
C LYS A 302 13.62 -4.36 5.50
N ILE A 303 14.54 -4.90 6.30
CA ILE A 303 15.18 -4.19 7.42
C ILE A 303 15.89 -2.93 6.91
N VAL A 304 16.75 -3.08 5.88
CA VAL A 304 17.51 -1.96 5.32
C VAL A 304 16.59 -0.87 4.76
N LEU A 305 15.53 -1.25 4.02
CA LEU A 305 14.53 -0.30 3.53
C LEU A 305 13.77 0.40 4.68
N SER A 306 13.38 -0.35 5.71
CA SER A 306 12.71 0.22 6.88
C SER A 306 13.61 1.20 7.63
N ILE A 307 14.92 0.91 7.76
CA ILE A 307 15.89 1.81 8.38
C ILE A 307 16.15 3.05 7.52
N ALA A 308 16.18 2.91 6.18
CA ALA A 308 16.24 4.06 5.29
C ALA A 308 15.06 5.01 5.52
N LYS A 309 13.83 4.48 5.61
CA LYS A 309 12.65 5.28 5.97
C LYS A 309 12.75 5.92 7.35
N LEU A 310 13.38 5.27 8.34
CA LEU A 310 13.61 5.90 9.65
C LEU A 310 14.48 7.15 9.56
N ARG A 311 15.45 7.19 8.63
CA ARG A 311 16.32 8.36 8.40
C ARG A 311 15.58 9.50 7.73
N GLU A 312 14.57 9.20 6.92
CA GLU A 312 13.75 10.18 6.20
C GLU A 312 12.74 10.92 7.09
N ARG A 313 12.47 10.41 8.31
CA ARG A 313 11.47 10.99 9.24
C ARG A 313 11.69 12.47 9.55
N SER A 314 12.94 12.92 9.69
CA SER A 314 13.20 14.34 9.93
C SER A 314 12.81 15.20 8.72
N GLY A 315 13.14 14.77 7.50
CA GLY A 315 12.72 15.46 6.29
C GLY A 315 11.19 15.50 6.16
N LEU A 316 10.53 14.38 6.45
CA LEU A 316 9.07 14.28 6.47
C LEU A 316 8.43 15.26 7.46
N LEU A 317 8.92 15.31 8.71
CA LEU A 317 8.38 16.21 9.73
C LEU A 317 8.56 17.68 9.37
N ALA A 318 9.70 18.05 8.77
CA ALA A 318 9.92 19.42 8.27
C ALA A 318 8.94 19.80 7.14
N LEU A 319 8.65 18.87 6.22
CA LEU A 319 7.65 19.06 5.17
C LEU A 319 6.23 19.20 5.75
N LEU A 320 5.86 18.34 6.69
CA LEU A 320 4.56 18.40 7.36
C LEU A 320 4.38 19.71 8.13
N GLU A 321 5.43 20.22 8.79
CA GLU A 321 5.37 21.51 9.49
C GLU A 321 4.99 22.65 8.53
N GLN A 322 5.57 22.66 7.32
CA GLN A 322 5.26 23.65 6.29
C GLN A 322 3.87 23.45 5.69
N ASP A 323 3.52 22.22 5.34
CA ASP A 323 2.25 21.87 4.67
C ASP A 323 1.04 22.19 5.57
N VAL A 324 1.09 21.82 6.84
CA VAL A 324 0.03 22.13 7.82
C VAL A 324 -0.16 23.64 7.95
N MET A 325 0.92 24.43 7.93
CA MET A 325 0.81 25.89 7.99
C MET A 325 0.30 26.51 6.68
N ALA A 326 0.50 25.84 5.55
CA ALA A 326 0.01 26.26 4.24
C ALA A 326 -1.48 25.89 3.99
N GLY A 327 -2.14 25.24 4.96
CA GLY A 327 -3.53 24.79 4.83
C GLY A 327 -3.67 23.43 4.14
N GLY A 328 -2.63 22.58 4.20
CA GLY A 328 -2.66 21.20 3.73
C GLY A 328 -3.66 20.32 4.51
N ASN A 329 -3.83 19.08 4.05
CA ASN A 329 -4.82 18.17 4.63
C ASN A 329 -4.36 17.67 6.02
N LEU A 330 -5.08 18.10 7.07
CA LEU A 330 -4.78 17.74 8.45
C LEU A 330 -4.92 16.24 8.74
N MET A 331 -5.84 15.54 8.08
CA MET A 331 -6.04 14.09 8.23
C MET A 331 -4.77 13.34 7.80
N THR A 332 -4.25 13.68 6.62
CA THR A 332 -2.98 13.14 6.11
C THR A 332 -1.83 13.44 7.06
N ALA A 333 -1.74 14.68 7.57
CA ALA A 333 -0.69 15.05 8.52
C ALA A 333 -0.77 14.24 9.82
N MET A 334 -1.98 14.00 10.36
CA MET A 334 -2.19 13.19 11.56
C MET A 334 -1.84 11.72 11.33
N ASP A 335 -2.14 11.16 10.16
CA ASP A 335 -1.77 9.79 9.81
C ASP A 335 -0.26 9.61 9.65
N GLU A 336 0.43 10.55 9.01
CA GLU A 336 1.90 10.53 8.93
C GLU A 336 2.55 10.68 10.30
N LEU A 337 1.99 11.52 11.19
CA LEU A 337 2.44 11.59 12.58
C LEU A 337 2.23 10.27 13.33
N LYS A 338 1.08 9.61 13.18
CA LYS A 338 0.89 8.27 13.76
C LYS A 338 1.92 7.26 13.24
N MET A 339 2.22 7.32 11.95
CA MET A 339 3.24 6.47 11.34
C MET A 339 4.61 6.72 11.96
N VAL A 340 5.03 7.97 12.13
CA VAL A 340 6.27 8.33 12.83
C VAL A 340 6.27 7.85 14.28
N LEU A 341 5.17 8.03 15.01
CA LEU A 341 5.05 7.61 16.42
C LEU A 341 5.13 6.09 16.61
N SER A 342 4.77 5.31 15.59
CA SER A 342 4.88 3.84 15.61
C SER A 342 6.30 3.30 15.40
N THR A 343 7.26 4.19 15.16
CA THR A 343 8.67 3.84 14.90
C THR A 343 9.55 4.11 16.12
N PRO A 344 10.75 3.51 16.22
CA PRO A 344 11.60 3.69 17.38
C PRO A 344 12.10 5.13 17.48
N ILE A 345 11.87 5.79 18.61
CA ILE A 345 12.27 7.18 18.88
C ILE A 345 13.23 7.17 20.07
N ARG A 346 14.42 7.74 19.87
CA ARG A 346 15.41 7.87 20.95
C ARG A 346 14.89 8.83 22.03
N ALA A 347 14.76 8.33 23.25
CA ALA A 347 14.59 9.17 24.44
C ALA A 347 15.88 9.96 24.69
N HIS A 348 15.76 11.27 24.89
CA HIS A 348 16.87 12.12 25.29
C HIS A 348 16.83 12.33 26.81
N PRO A 349 17.96 12.20 27.53
CA PRO A 349 18.02 12.54 28.94
C PRO A 349 17.74 14.04 29.14
N GLU A 350 17.05 14.40 30.22
CA GLU A 350 16.60 15.78 30.46
C GLU A 350 17.75 16.80 30.60
N ASP A 351 18.97 16.33 30.85
CA ASP A 351 20.18 17.14 31.06
C ASP A 351 20.99 17.43 29.77
N GLU A 352 20.72 16.74 28.66
CA GLU A 352 21.34 17.08 27.37
C GLU A 352 20.52 18.18 26.69
N HIS A 353 21.21 19.19 26.13
CA HIS A 353 20.55 20.19 25.30
C HIS A 353 19.84 19.49 24.14
N THR A 354 18.51 19.46 24.19
CA THR A 354 17.69 18.88 23.14
C THR A 354 17.98 19.62 21.84
N ALA A 355 18.52 18.89 20.86
CA ALA A 355 18.77 19.45 19.54
C ALA A 355 17.42 19.91 18.96
N TYR A 356 17.34 21.16 18.53
CA TYR A 356 16.11 21.72 17.94
C TYR A 356 15.57 20.89 16.76
N ASP A 357 16.47 20.13 16.13
CA ASP A 357 16.20 19.26 14.98
C ASP A 357 16.18 17.77 15.34
N ASP A 358 15.91 17.40 16.59
CA ASP A 358 15.60 16.01 16.92
C ASP A 358 14.16 15.62 16.52
N ILE A 359 13.90 14.30 16.44
CA ILE A 359 12.59 13.77 16.03
C ILE A 359 11.49 14.18 17.03
N PRO A 360 11.64 14.03 18.36
CA PRO A 360 10.61 14.46 19.31
C PRO A 360 10.26 15.96 19.21
N SER A 361 11.23 16.84 19.02
CA SER A 361 10.99 18.28 18.95
C SER A 361 10.32 18.67 17.63
N GLN A 362 10.79 18.13 16.49
CA GLN A 362 10.12 18.30 15.20
C GLN A 362 8.67 17.79 15.26
N PHE A 363 8.46 16.58 15.79
CA PHE A 363 7.14 15.99 15.96
C PHE A 363 6.21 16.86 16.82
N THR A 364 6.72 17.34 17.95
CA THR A 364 5.97 18.22 18.85
C THR A 364 5.61 19.55 18.17
N ARG A 365 6.46 20.10 17.30
CA ARG A 365 6.14 21.30 16.52
C ARG A 365 4.98 21.06 15.58
N VAL A 366 5.04 19.98 14.78
CA VAL A 366 3.95 19.64 13.84
C VAL A 366 2.64 19.42 14.60
N LEU A 367 2.64 18.69 15.73
CA LEU A 367 1.47 18.56 16.59
C LEU A 367 0.89 19.91 17.03
N GLY A 368 1.73 20.85 17.44
CA GLY A 368 1.30 22.19 17.82
C GLY A 368 0.68 22.97 16.65
N LYS A 369 1.20 22.80 15.44
CA LYS A 369 0.64 23.41 14.23
C LYS A 369 -0.72 22.79 13.88
N VAL A 370 -0.85 21.47 13.92
CA VAL A 370 -2.12 20.77 13.71
C VAL A 370 -3.16 21.24 14.75
N CYS A 371 -2.78 21.30 16.04
CA CYS A 371 -3.65 21.83 17.08
C CYS A 371 -4.12 23.26 16.78
N THR A 372 -3.20 24.12 16.32
CA THR A 372 -3.54 25.51 15.98
C THR A 372 -4.52 25.56 14.81
N GLN A 373 -4.29 24.79 13.75
CA GLN A 373 -5.17 24.74 12.59
C GLN A 373 -6.57 24.22 12.94
N LEU A 374 -6.67 23.17 13.77
CA LEU A 374 -7.96 22.64 14.25
C LEU A 374 -8.75 23.64 15.11
N MET A 375 -8.06 24.56 15.80
CA MET A 375 -8.70 25.59 16.61
C MET A 375 -9.10 26.83 15.80
N VAL A 376 -8.34 27.17 14.74
CA VAL A 376 -8.52 28.42 13.97
C VAL A 376 -9.42 28.22 12.74
N CYS A 377 -9.32 27.07 12.06
CA CYS A 377 -10.12 26.77 10.88
C CYS A 377 -11.40 26.03 11.29
N THR A 378 -12.52 26.75 11.37
CA THR A 378 -13.84 26.20 11.70
C THR A 378 -14.68 25.88 10.46
N PRO A 379 -15.56 24.84 10.51
CA PRO A 379 -15.68 23.83 11.56
C PRO A 379 -14.76 22.63 11.29
N ALA A 380 -13.86 22.33 12.23
CA ALA A 380 -13.24 21.01 12.29
C ALA A 380 -14.32 19.98 12.61
N ASP A 381 -14.37 18.88 11.88
CA ASP A 381 -15.31 17.79 12.08
C ASP A 381 -14.96 16.97 13.34
N ASP A 382 -15.97 16.37 13.96
CA ASP A 382 -15.82 15.54 15.18
C ASP A 382 -14.80 14.41 14.97
N GLU A 383 -14.71 13.85 13.76
CA GLU A 383 -13.78 12.78 13.43
C GLU A 383 -12.33 13.26 13.50
N SER A 384 -12.00 14.39 12.86
CA SER A 384 -10.68 15.03 12.95
C SER A 384 -10.26 15.33 14.40
N LEU A 385 -11.18 15.84 15.22
CA LEU A 385 -10.90 16.14 16.63
C LEU A 385 -10.64 14.87 17.45
N ASN A 386 -11.45 13.83 17.28
CA ASN A 386 -11.28 12.55 17.96
C ASN A 386 -9.97 11.85 17.53
N LEU A 387 -9.63 11.92 16.25
CA LEU A 387 -8.39 11.37 15.73
C LEU A 387 -7.16 12.06 16.34
N PHE A 388 -7.20 13.40 16.41
CA PHE A 388 -6.15 14.18 17.01
C PHE A 388 -6.00 13.89 18.51
N LEU A 389 -7.11 13.76 19.24
CA LEU A 389 -7.09 13.36 20.65
C LEU A 389 -6.42 11.99 20.84
N GLY A 390 -6.75 11.00 20.02
CA GLY A 390 -6.11 9.67 20.07
C GLY A 390 -4.61 9.73 19.79
N LEU A 391 -4.18 10.61 18.89
CA LEU A 391 -2.76 10.85 18.61
C LEU A 391 -2.04 11.51 19.79
N LEU A 392 -2.64 12.53 20.42
CA LEU A 392 -2.10 13.17 21.62
C LEU A 392 -1.98 12.18 22.78
N ASP A 393 -3.01 11.36 23.01
CA ASP A 393 -3.01 10.31 24.04
C ASP A 393 -1.88 9.30 23.80
N SER A 394 -1.73 8.82 22.57
CA SER A 394 -0.65 7.91 22.20
C SER A 394 0.73 8.54 22.45
N THR A 395 0.88 9.83 22.15
CA THR A 395 2.14 10.56 22.33
C THR A 395 2.49 10.76 23.82
N LEU A 396 1.49 11.02 24.67
CA LEU A 396 1.69 11.18 26.13
C LEU A 396 2.24 9.92 26.80
N HIS A 397 1.82 8.74 26.31
CA HIS A 397 2.28 7.45 26.82
C HIS A 397 3.64 7.02 26.23
N HIS A 398 4.19 7.76 25.27
CA HIS A 398 5.46 7.40 24.61
C HIS A 398 6.65 7.91 25.43
N ASP A 399 7.62 7.04 25.73
CA ASP A 399 8.78 7.36 26.58
C ASP A 399 9.84 8.23 25.89
N GLY A 400 9.85 8.23 24.55
CA GLY A 400 10.73 9.09 23.73
C GLY A 400 10.51 10.60 23.86
N PHE A 401 9.45 11.05 24.54
CA PHE A 401 9.12 12.48 24.70
C PHE A 401 9.44 12.97 26.11
N THR A 402 10.03 14.17 26.22
CA THR A 402 10.42 14.77 27.50
C THR A 402 9.22 15.23 28.33
N ALA A 403 9.38 15.41 29.64
CA ALA A 403 8.34 15.94 30.50
C ALA A 403 7.82 17.31 30.02
N GLN A 404 8.71 18.16 29.49
CA GLN A 404 8.35 19.47 28.94
C GLN A 404 7.48 19.35 27.68
N GLN A 405 7.79 18.42 26.78
CA GLN A 405 6.98 18.15 25.59
C GLN A 405 5.61 17.59 26.00
N LYS A 406 5.57 16.62 26.91
CA LYS A 406 4.32 16.03 27.42
C LYS A 406 3.43 17.07 28.09
N LYS A 407 3.99 18.05 28.79
CA LYS A 407 3.23 19.18 29.37
C LYS A 407 2.53 20.03 28.30
N LYS A 408 3.21 20.33 27.17
CA LYS A 408 2.60 21.05 26.04
C LYS A 408 1.47 20.23 25.40
N ILE A 409 1.73 18.95 25.13
CA ILE A 409 0.77 18.01 24.54
C ILE A 409 -0.48 17.87 25.43
N SER A 410 -0.30 17.82 26.75
CA SER A 410 -1.41 17.76 27.73
C SER A 410 -2.28 19.01 27.69
N SER A 411 -1.67 20.19 27.48
CA SER A 411 -2.40 21.45 27.31
C SER A 411 -3.25 21.43 26.05
N TRP A 412 -2.69 21.00 24.91
CA TRP A 412 -3.41 20.88 23.64
C TRP A 412 -4.57 19.88 23.73
N ARG A 413 -4.33 18.73 24.38
CA ARG A 413 -5.37 17.72 24.62
C ARG A 413 -6.55 18.31 25.39
N LEU A 414 -6.29 19.10 26.43
CA LEU A 414 -7.33 19.76 27.22
C LEU A 414 -8.12 20.76 26.37
N GLN A 415 -7.45 21.57 25.55
CA GLN A 415 -8.08 22.55 24.66
C GLN A 415 -9.02 21.88 23.65
N ILE A 416 -8.53 20.84 22.96
CA ILE A 416 -9.32 20.10 21.96
C ILE A 416 -10.49 19.37 22.62
N SER A 417 -10.28 18.79 23.82
CA SER A 417 -11.38 18.16 24.59
C SER A 417 -12.44 19.16 25.03
N GLN A 418 -12.07 20.43 25.28
CA GLN A 418 -13.03 21.48 25.60
C GLN A 418 -13.81 21.90 24.36
N GLN A 419 -13.14 22.05 23.21
CA GLN A 419 -13.77 22.37 21.92
C GLN A 419 -14.80 21.30 21.51
N LEU A 420 -14.45 20.02 21.60
CA LEU A 420 -15.35 18.90 21.27
C LEU A 420 -16.60 18.85 22.18
N ARG A 421 -16.52 19.35 23.42
CA ARG A 421 -17.67 19.43 24.33
C ARG A 421 -18.58 20.63 24.06
N GLN A 422 -18.11 21.62 23.31
CA GLN A 422 -18.84 22.85 22.99
C GLN A 422 -19.55 22.78 21.62
N MET A 423 -19.17 21.79 20.80
CA MET A 423 -19.90 21.38 19.59
C MET A 423 -21.08 20.50 19.98
#